data_AF-A0A1F5MHE0-F1
#
_entry.id   AF-A0A1F5MHE0-F1
#
_cell.length_a   1.000
_cell.length_b   1.000
_cell.length_c   1.000
_cell.angle_alpha   90.00
_cell.angle_beta   90.00
_cell.angle_gamma   90.00
#
_symmetry.space_group_name_H-M   'P 1'
#
loop_
_entity.id
_entity.type
_entity.pdbx_description
1 polymer ?
#
loop_
_entity_poly.entity_id
_entity_poly.type
_entity_poly.pdbx_seq_one_letter_code
_entity_poly.pdbx_strand_id
1 'polypeptide(L)'
;MIDMESSEGALVKETVKTSNGPLLIFGQGPVIDRVTRTIPQEGLSAPVKEDVNFWSENLAKAAAELYKHGQVPQIIVMGGKTGGKQYSSEAELIKQRLCKAGIPENIIETEENSPDTIANLINMINMKDTQGTQDKEKYQILGSPYHISRIQILMQLFKIPFNHVFSSDEVLRFVARNNTDDPSLWDTKLLTEIETRLDPDSNLYYQDKQGMERRDYADRLIHDDLWTRELLEYPESWLGRVADIKNSDMRSDILDQVERLWPEILQSKFGISRELDSPEEIQAKLSQIKKNPLSQETIQEWIKQNKTVGWPKEVEARLLTLVEER
;
A
#
# COMPACT_ATOMS: atom_id res chain seq x y z
N MET A 1 -11.01 10.89 19.69
CA MET A 1 -12.04 11.28 18.70
C MET A 1 -11.59 12.61 18.13
N ILE A 2 -10.82 12.55 17.04
CA ILE A 2 -10.60 13.74 16.22
C ILE A 2 -11.87 13.87 15.37
N ASP A 3 -12.42 15.06 15.35
CA ASP A 3 -13.65 15.41 14.65
C ASP A 3 -13.39 15.34 13.13
N MET A 4 -13.68 14.19 12.51
CA MET A 4 -13.27 13.86 11.15
C MET A 4 -14.07 14.62 10.07
N GLU A 5 -15.31 15.04 10.36
CA GLU A 5 -16.23 15.57 9.34
C GLU A 5 -15.88 16.98 8.84
N SER A 6 -15.20 17.80 9.64
CA SER A 6 -14.82 19.18 9.25
C SER A 6 -13.45 19.29 8.58
N SER A 7 -12.67 18.21 8.60
CA SER A 7 -11.28 18.19 8.13
C SER A 7 -11.12 17.76 6.67
N GLU A 8 -12.03 16.92 6.14
CA GLU A 8 -11.94 16.34 4.79
C GLU A 8 -11.99 17.40 3.67
N GLY A 9 -12.88 18.40 3.80
CA GLY A 9 -13.05 19.45 2.79
C GLY A 9 -11.91 20.49 2.78
N ALA A 10 -11.25 20.70 3.92
CA ALA A 10 -10.13 21.61 4.05
C ALA A 10 -8.82 20.98 3.52
N LEU A 11 -8.57 19.70 3.80
CA LEU A 11 -7.41 18.95 3.31
C LEU A 11 -7.32 18.98 1.78
N VAL A 12 -8.44 18.79 1.07
CA VAL A 12 -8.40 18.77 -0.40
C VAL A 12 -8.27 20.17 -1.01
N LYS A 13 -8.88 21.21 -0.42
CA LYS A 13 -8.73 22.60 -0.90
C LYS A 13 -7.30 23.14 -0.68
N GLU A 14 -6.60 22.74 0.38
CA GLU A 14 -5.19 23.11 0.61
C GLU A 14 -4.20 22.35 -0.27
N THR A 15 -4.51 21.09 -0.62
CA THR A 15 -3.70 20.25 -1.52
C THR A 15 -3.57 20.83 -2.94
N VAL A 16 -4.44 21.77 -3.33
CA VAL A 16 -4.44 22.45 -4.65
C VAL A 16 -3.16 23.26 -4.91
N LYS A 17 -2.29 23.49 -3.92
CA LYS A 17 -1.00 24.15 -4.12
C LYS A 17 0.19 23.19 -3.95
N THR A 18 0.74 22.76 -5.09
CA THR A 18 2.15 22.33 -5.27
C THR A 18 2.58 21.02 -4.62
N SER A 19 1.90 19.92 -4.95
CA SER A 19 2.49 18.60 -4.73
C SER A 19 3.41 18.22 -5.90
N ASN A 20 4.73 18.13 -5.65
CA ASN A 20 5.76 17.96 -6.70
C ASN A 20 6.39 16.56 -6.75
N GLY A 21 5.89 15.60 -5.96
CA GLY A 21 6.49 14.25 -5.84
C GLY A 21 5.80 13.18 -6.69
N PRO A 22 6.45 12.07 -7.06
CA PRO A 22 5.81 10.95 -7.75
C PRO A 22 4.69 10.32 -6.92
N LEU A 23 3.65 9.85 -7.59
CA LEU A 23 2.56 9.09 -6.98
C LEU A 23 2.89 7.60 -6.96
N LEU A 24 2.98 7.01 -5.78
CA LEU A 24 3.09 5.57 -5.57
C LEU A 24 1.70 4.94 -5.55
N ILE A 25 1.45 3.99 -6.45
CA ILE A 25 0.22 3.18 -6.49
C ILE A 25 0.56 1.76 -6.06
N PHE A 26 -0.14 1.28 -5.03
CA PHE A 26 -0.04 -0.09 -4.54
C PHE A 26 -1.14 -0.95 -5.16
N GLY A 27 -0.77 -1.78 -6.13
CA GLY A 27 -1.66 -2.70 -6.84
C GLY A 27 -2.48 -3.57 -5.89
N GLN A 28 -3.72 -3.85 -6.29
CA GLN A 28 -4.65 -4.66 -5.53
C GLN A 28 -5.03 -5.89 -6.33
N GLY A 29 -4.50 -7.02 -5.90
CA GLY A 29 -4.84 -8.31 -6.46
C GLY A 29 -6.19 -8.87 -6.06
N PRO A 30 -6.58 -9.97 -6.73
CA PRO A 30 -5.84 -10.65 -7.79
C PRO A 30 -6.10 -10.06 -9.19
N VAL A 31 -5.22 -10.39 -10.15
CA VAL A 31 -5.55 -10.34 -11.59
C VAL A 31 -6.68 -11.35 -11.87
N ILE A 32 -7.67 -10.93 -12.66
CA ILE A 32 -8.87 -11.71 -12.96
C ILE A 32 -9.04 -11.94 -14.47
N ASP A 33 -9.82 -12.95 -14.83
CA ASP A 33 -10.35 -13.07 -16.20
C ASP A 33 -11.42 -12.00 -16.44
N ARG A 34 -11.38 -11.31 -17.57
CA ARG A 34 -12.27 -10.19 -17.90
C ARG A 34 -13.71 -10.61 -18.11
N VAL A 35 -13.95 -11.84 -18.53
CA VAL A 35 -15.26 -12.39 -18.85
C VAL A 35 -15.89 -13.02 -17.62
N THR A 36 -15.18 -13.93 -16.96
CA THR A 36 -15.71 -14.64 -15.79
C THR A 36 -15.52 -13.87 -14.49
N ARG A 37 -14.60 -12.89 -14.49
CA ARG A 37 -14.20 -12.10 -13.32
C ARG A 37 -13.63 -12.92 -12.16
N THR A 38 -13.15 -14.12 -12.46
CA THR A 38 -12.51 -15.02 -11.48
C THR A 38 -11.00 -15.03 -11.66
N ILE A 39 -10.26 -15.48 -10.65
CA ILE A 39 -8.83 -15.77 -10.78
C ILE A 39 -8.64 -16.81 -11.89
N PRO A 40 -7.77 -16.58 -12.89
CA PRO A 40 -7.47 -17.56 -13.92
C PRO A 40 -6.95 -18.87 -13.32
N GLN A 41 -7.50 -20.02 -13.72
CA GLN A 41 -6.97 -21.32 -13.30
C GLN A 41 -5.81 -21.73 -14.21
N GLU A 42 -4.71 -22.23 -13.63
CA GLU A 42 -3.61 -22.81 -14.39
C GLU A 42 -4.11 -24.04 -15.18
N GLY A 43 -3.85 -24.09 -16.49
CA GLY A 43 -4.11 -25.27 -17.33
C GLY A 43 -5.41 -25.27 -18.14
N LEU A 44 -6.22 -24.20 -18.11
CA LEU A 44 -7.38 -24.07 -19.01
C LEU A 44 -6.95 -23.62 -20.42
N SER A 45 -7.53 -24.25 -21.44
CA SER A 45 -7.20 -24.11 -22.87
C SER A 45 -7.89 -22.96 -23.60
N ALA A 46 -8.75 -22.19 -22.91
CA ALA A 46 -9.37 -20.99 -23.47
C ALA A 46 -8.48 -19.76 -23.19
N PRO A 47 -8.32 -18.82 -24.14
CA PRO A 47 -7.55 -17.61 -23.92
C PRO A 47 -8.23 -16.77 -22.83
N VAL A 48 -7.62 -16.74 -21.65
CA VAL A 48 -7.99 -15.84 -20.55
C VAL A 48 -7.68 -14.42 -21.00
N LYS A 49 -8.66 -13.53 -20.91
CA LYS A 49 -8.45 -12.11 -21.18
C LYS A 49 -8.23 -11.42 -19.85
N GLU A 50 -7.01 -11.04 -19.54
CA GLU A 50 -6.65 -10.46 -18.24
C GLU A 50 -7.38 -9.15 -17.98
N ASP A 51 -7.71 -8.93 -16.70
CA ASP A 51 -8.22 -7.66 -16.20
C ASP A 51 -7.79 -7.41 -14.74
N VAL A 52 -7.86 -6.15 -14.33
CA VAL A 52 -7.75 -5.74 -12.93
C VAL A 52 -9.08 -5.96 -12.19
N ASN A 53 -9.01 -6.17 -10.88
CA ASN A 53 -10.19 -6.07 -10.01
C ASN A 53 -10.67 -4.60 -9.91
N PHE A 54 -11.84 -4.39 -9.28
CA PHE A 54 -12.42 -3.05 -9.19
C PHE A 54 -11.61 -2.11 -8.28
N TRP A 55 -10.85 -2.62 -7.31
CA TRP A 55 -9.96 -1.80 -6.47
C TRP A 55 -8.86 -1.17 -7.31
N SER A 56 -8.17 -1.98 -8.10
CA SER A 56 -7.14 -1.55 -9.05
C SER A 56 -7.71 -0.67 -10.17
N GLU A 57 -8.95 -0.91 -10.61
CA GLU A 57 -9.65 0.02 -11.52
C GLU A 57 -9.87 1.40 -10.86
N ASN A 58 -10.28 1.43 -9.59
CA ASN A 58 -10.52 2.69 -8.88
C ASN A 58 -9.21 3.42 -8.56
N LEU A 59 -8.13 2.71 -8.28
CA LEU A 59 -6.78 3.27 -8.20
C LEU A 59 -6.39 3.95 -9.52
N ALA A 60 -6.58 3.27 -10.65
CA ALA A 60 -6.26 3.85 -11.96
C ALA A 60 -7.10 5.10 -12.25
N LYS A 61 -8.41 5.08 -11.94
CA LYS A 61 -9.28 6.25 -12.10
C LYS A 61 -8.84 7.41 -11.22
N ALA A 62 -8.62 7.18 -9.93
CA ALA A 62 -8.20 8.21 -8.99
C ALA A 62 -6.86 8.84 -9.39
N ALA A 63 -5.87 8.02 -9.75
CA ALA A 63 -4.58 8.52 -10.24
C ALA A 63 -4.70 9.34 -11.53
N ALA A 64 -5.57 8.92 -12.46
CA ALA A 64 -5.83 9.68 -13.68
C ALA A 64 -6.44 11.05 -13.38
N GLU A 65 -7.35 11.15 -12.42
CA GLU A 65 -7.93 12.42 -12.00
C GLU A 65 -6.88 13.32 -11.31
N LEU A 66 -6.08 12.77 -10.38
CA LEU A 66 -4.97 13.52 -9.78
C LEU A 66 -4.02 14.10 -10.84
N TYR A 67 -3.69 13.32 -11.88
CA TYR A 67 -2.83 13.79 -12.98
C TYR A 67 -3.48 14.90 -13.81
N LYS A 68 -4.75 14.72 -14.22
CA LYS A 68 -5.49 15.74 -15.01
C LYS A 68 -5.63 17.06 -14.26
N HIS A 69 -5.69 17.00 -12.93
CA HIS A 69 -5.70 18.17 -12.05
C HIS A 69 -4.30 18.73 -11.74
N GLY A 70 -3.25 18.22 -12.38
CA GLY A 70 -1.87 18.71 -12.24
C GLY A 70 -1.23 18.40 -10.88
N GLN A 71 -1.74 17.42 -10.14
CA GLN A 71 -1.31 17.10 -8.77
C GLN A 71 -0.13 16.12 -8.72
N VAL A 72 0.11 15.38 -9.80
CA VAL A 72 1.13 14.34 -9.86
C VAL A 72 1.96 14.47 -11.15
N PRO A 73 3.29 14.66 -11.07
CA PRO A 73 4.14 14.78 -12.26
C PRO A 73 4.55 13.42 -12.85
N GLN A 74 4.59 12.39 -12.02
CA GLN A 74 4.98 11.02 -12.37
C GLN A 74 4.15 10.03 -11.55
N ILE A 75 3.92 8.84 -12.11
CA ILE A 75 3.23 7.74 -11.45
C ILE A 75 4.17 6.52 -11.42
N ILE A 76 4.26 5.86 -10.26
CA ILE A 76 4.97 4.60 -10.08
C ILE A 76 3.93 3.58 -9.61
N VAL A 77 3.73 2.53 -10.39
CA VAL A 77 2.76 1.47 -10.09
C VAL A 77 3.50 0.21 -9.67
N MET A 78 3.17 -0.31 -8.49
CA MET A 78 3.79 -1.53 -7.95
C MET A 78 2.75 -2.63 -7.83
N GLY A 79 3.10 -3.85 -8.22
CA GLY A 79 2.25 -5.02 -8.05
C GLY A 79 2.63 -6.14 -9.00
N GLY A 80 2.79 -7.35 -8.45
CA GLY A 80 3.31 -8.49 -9.19
C GLY A 80 2.26 -9.28 -9.98
N LYS A 81 2.68 -10.48 -10.41
CA LYS A 81 1.89 -11.42 -11.22
C LYS A 81 0.99 -12.32 -10.39
N THR A 82 -0.06 -11.75 -9.79
CA THR A 82 -0.98 -12.51 -8.91
C THR A 82 -1.92 -13.46 -9.65
N GLY A 83 -2.07 -13.31 -10.97
CA GLY A 83 -2.84 -14.25 -11.81
C GLY A 83 -2.10 -15.52 -12.19
N GLY A 84 -0.77 -15.58 -12.00
CA GLY A 84 0.11 -16.65 -12.50
C GLY A 84 1.24 -16.11 -13.40
N LYS A 85 2.34 -16.85 -13.53
CA LYS A 85 3.58 -16.36 -14.19
C LYS A 85 3.40 -15.97 -15.66
N GLN A 86 2.48 -16.64 -16.34
CA GLN A 86 2.14 -16.43 -17.75
C GLN A 86 1.30 -15.18 -17.99
N TYR A 87 0.72 -14.58 -16.95
CA TYR A 87 -0.14 -13.43 -17.08
C TYR A 87 0.58 -12.11 -16.78
N SER A 88 0.00 -11.00 -17.22
CA SER A 88 0.47 -9.65 -16.88
C SER A 88 0.44 -9.42 -15.37
N SER A 89 1.33 -8.53 -14.92
CA SER A 89 1.35 -8.06 -13.54
C SER A 89 0.19 -7.09 -13.25
N GLU A 90 -0.14 -6.90 -11.97
CA GLU A 90 -1.08 -5.86 -11.56
C GLU A 90 -0.61 -4.47 -12.00
N ALA A 91 0.70 -4.20 -11.86
CA ALA A 91 1.28 -2.92 -12.25
C ALA A 91 1.09 -2.63 -13.74
N GLU A 92 1.34 -3.61 -14.60
CA GLU A 92 1.17 -3.46 -16.05
C GLU A 92 -0.31 -3.27 -16.42
N LEU A 93 -1.23 -4.03 -15.80
CA LEU A 93 -2.66 -3.87 -16.08
C LEU A 93 -3.20 -2.51 -15.61
N ILE A 94 -2.76 -2.01 -14.45
CA ILE A 94 -3.09 -0.65 -13.98
C ILE A 94 -2.50 0.40 -14.93
N LYS A 95 -1.24 0.25 -15.37
CA LYS A 95 -0.64 1.13 -16.38
C LYS A 95 -1.48 1.19 -17.66
N GLN A 96 -1.97 0.05 -18.16
CA GLN A 96 -2.88 0.02 -19.31
C GLN A 96 -4.19 0.78 -19.07
N ARG A 97 -4.74 0.74 -17.85
CA ARG A 97 -5.92 1.53 -17.45
C ARG A 97 -5.63 3.03 -17.43
N LEU A 98 -4.48 3.43 -16.90
CA LEU A 98 -4.01 4.82 -16.93
C LEU A 98 -3.82 5.33 -18.36
N CYS A 99 -3.14 4.57 -19.23
CA CYS A 99 -2.97 4.94 -20.63
C CYS A 99 -4.30 5.10 -21.36
N LYS A 100 -5.27 4.20 -21.12
CA LYS A 100 -6.65 4.33 -21.66
C LYS A 100 -7.39 5.57 -21.15
N ALA A 101 -7.09 6.02 -19.94
CA ALA A 101 -7.64 7.24 -19.36
C ALA A 101 -6.96 8.53 -19.88
N GLY A 102 -6.01 8.40 -20.82
CA GLY A 102 -5.32 9.51 -21.46
C GLY A 102 -4.00 9.91 -20.79
N ILE A 103 -3.50 9.12 -19.84
CA ILE A 103 -2.22 9.38 -19.18
C ILE A 103 -1.06 8.99 -20.09
N PRO A 104 -0.06 9.85 -20.34
CA PRO A 104 1.08 9.52 -21.17
C PRO A 104 1.91 8.37 -20.59
N GLU A 105 2.25 7.38 -21.41
CA GLU A 105 2.99 6.20 -20.95
C GLU A 105 4.37 6.55 -20.36
N ASN A 106 5.03 7.58 -20.89
CA ASN A 106 6.38 7.97 -20.50
C ASN A 106 6.48 8.57 -19.08
N ILE A 107 5.35 8.84 -18.42
CA ILE A 107 5.31 9.30 -17.03
C ILE A 107 4.92 8.19 -16.04
N ILE A 108 4.71 6.96 -16.53
CA ILE A 108 4.32 5.81 -15.72
C ILE A 108 5.49 4.82 -15.66
N GLU A 109 5.99 4.57 -14.46
CA GLU A 109 6.98 3.54 -14.17
C GLU A 109 6.29 2.34 -13.49
N THR A 110 6.73 1.12 -13.79
CA THR A 110 6.15 -0.11 -13.21
C THR A 110 7.19 -0.93 -12.43
N GLU A 111 6.75 -1.49 -11.31
CA GLU A 111 7.46 -2.53 -10.56
C GLU A 111 6.57 -3.79 -10.51
N GLU A 112 7.03 -4.87 -11.15
CA GLU A 112 6.18 -6.03 -11.49
C GLU A 112 6.57 -7.33 -10.77
N ASN A 113 7.55 -7.29 -9.87
CA ASN A 113 8.16 -8.47 -9.27
C ASN A 113 7.74 -8.71 -7.82
N SER A 114 6.90 -7.85 -7.26
CA SER A 114 6.52 -7.90 -5.85
C SER A 114 5.31 -8.78 -5.57
N PRO A 115 5.46 -9.83 -4.74
CA PRO A 115 4.33 -10.65 -4.30
C PRO A 115 3.48 -10.03 -3.19
N ASP A 116 3.97 -8.99 -2.52
CA ASP A 116 3.31 -8.35 -1.37
C ASP A 116 3.77 -6.90 -1.15
N THR A 117 3.15 -6.21 -0.19
CA THR A 117 3.41 -4.79 0.10
C THR A 117 4.83 -4.52 0.61
N ILE A 118 5.45 -5.44 1.34
CA ILE A 118 6.85 -5.26 1.78
C ILE A 118 7.80 -5.41 0.59
N ALA A 119 7.55 -6.36 -0.32
CA ALA A 119 8.32 -6.50 -1.54
C ALA A 119 8.20 -5.26 -2.43
N ASN A 120 6.99 -4.68 -2.54
CA ASN A 120 6.78 -3.44 -3.30
C ASN A 120 7.79 -2.37 -2.84
N LEU A 121 7.89 -2.14 -1.53
CA LEU A 121 8.79 -1.14 -0.97
C LEU A 121 10.27 -1.47 -1.16
N ILE A 122 10.67 -2.71 -0.90
CA ILE A 122 12.08 -3.14 -1.09
C ILE A 122 12.50 -2.99 -2.55
N ASN A 123 11.66 -3.43 -3.49
CA ASN A 123 11.95 -3.35 -4.90
C ASN A 123 11.98 -1.88 -5.36
N MET A 124 11.05 -1.05 -4.89
CA MET A 124 11.05 0.39 -5.16
C MET A 124 12.31 1.07 -4.62
N ILE A 125 12.70 0.79 -3.37
CA ILE A 125 13.95 1.30 -2.78
C ILE A 125 15.13 0.89 -3.68
N ASN A 126 15.23 -0.38 -4.05
CA ASN A 126 16.32 -0.87 -4.88
C ASN A 126 16.32 -0.29 -6.30
N MET A 127 15.16 0.03 -6.87
CA MET A 127 15.05 0.70 -8.18
C MET A 127 15.54 2.15 -8.09
N LYS A 128 15.16 2.88 -7.05
CA LYS A 128 15.48 4.31 -6.89
C LYS A 128 16.88 4.56 -6.38
N ASP A 129 17.43 3.65 -5.59
CA ASP A 129 18.82 3.72 -5.13
C ASP A 129 19.82 3.68 -6.30
N THR A 130 19.54 2.93 -7.36
CA THR A 130 20.38 2.93 -8.57
C THR A 130 20.41 4.28 -9.31
N GLN A 131 19.54 5.22 -8.95
CA GLN A 131 19.44 6.55 -9.57
C GLN A 131 20.06 7.67 -8.72
N GLY A 132 20.50 7.38 -7.48
CA GLY A 132 21.16 8.37 -6.61
C GLY A 132 20.26 9.51 -6.11
N THR A 133 18.93 9.35 -6.14
CA THR A 133 17.93 10.40 -5.86
C THR A 133 17.18 10.26 -4.53
N GLN A 134 17.48 9.24 -3.71
CA GLN A 134 16.62 8.86 -2.58
C GLN A 134 16.48 9.91 -1.47
N ASP A 135 17.49 10.75 -1.23
CA ASP A 135 17.51 11.60 -0.03
C ASP A 135 16.59 12.83 -0.10
N LYS A 136 15.91 13.09 -1.23
CA LYS A 136 15.16 14.35 -1.42
C LYS A 136 13.74 14.22 -1.98
N GLU A 137 13.37 13.06 -2.51
CA GLU A 137 12.08 12.89 -3.17
C GLU A 137 10.99 12.51 -2.17
N LYS A 138 10.07 13.42 -1.85
CA LYS A 138 8.89 13.12 -1.05
C LYS A 138 7.81 12.53 -1.95
N TYR A 139 7.40 11.30 -1.69
CA TYR A 139 6.37 10.61 -2.46
C TYR A 139 4.95 11.02 -2.06
N GLN A 140 4.03 10.83 -2.99
CA GLN A 140 2.59 10.80 -2.73
C GLN A 140 2.13 9.34 -2.72
N ILE A 141 1.14 9.00 -1.89
CA ILE A 141 0.64 7.63 -1.76
C ILE A 141 -0.79 7.58 -2.28
N LEU A 142 -1.10 6.62 -3.14
CA LEU A 142 -2.46 6.24 -3.52
C LEU A 142 -2.70 4.74 -3.26
N GLY A 143 -3.73 4.45 -2.49
CA GLY A 143 -4.11 3.08 -2.11
C GLY A 143 -5.62 2.91 -1.97
N SER A 144 -6.08 1.66 -1.80
CA SER A 144 -7.47 1.39 -1.44
C SER A 144 -7.76 1.85 -0.01
N PRO A 145 -8.99 2.28 0.32
CA PRO A 145 -9.32 2.87 1.62
C PRO A 145 -8.98 1.96 2.81
N TYR A 146 -9.18 0.65 2.70
CA TYR A 146 -8.81 -0.31 3.76
C TYR A 146 -7.29 -0.54 3.89
N HIS A 147 -6.49 -0.19 2.88
CA HIS A 147 -5.05 -0.53 2.79
C HIS A 147 -4.14 0.64 3.19
N ILE A 148 -4.65 1.87 3.18
CA ILE A 148 -3.85 3.09 3.38
C ILE A 148 -3.05 3.07 4.68
N SER A 149 -3.67 2.73 5.81
CA SER A 149 -3.01 2.71 7.13
C SER A 149 -1.75 1.84 7.13
N ARG A 150 -1.85 0.65 6.54
CA ARG A 150 -0.76 -0.33 6.43
C ARG A 150 0.37 0.18 5.56
N ILE A 151 0.03 0.83 4.44
CA ILE A 151 1.02 1.45 3.55
C ILE A 151 1.77 2.56 4.30
N GLN A 152 1.05 3.45 5.00
CA GLN A 152 1.67 4.55 5.74
C GLN A 152 2.64 4.06 6.81
N ILE A 153 2.25 3.06 7.59
CA ILE A 153 3.11 2.45 8.61
C ILE A 153 4.36 1.86 7.96
N LEU A 154 4.21 1.09 6.89
CA LEU A 154 5.36 0.52 6.19
C LEU A 154 6.27 1.61 5.61
N MET A 155 5.72 2.67 5.01
CA MET A 155 6.50 3.80 4.50
C MET A 155 7.30 4.48 5.61
N GLN A 156 6.73 4.60 6.81
CA GLN A 156 7.44 5.11 8.00
C GLN A 156 8.53 4.15 8.48
N LEU A 157 8.23 2.85 8.59
CA LEU A 157 9.19 1.81 9.00
C LEU A 157 10.39 1.74 8.05
N PHE A 158 10.15 1.85 6.75
CA PHE A 158 11.16 1.81 5.70
C PHE A 158 11.81 3.18 5.44
N LYS A 159 11.54 4.19 6.28
CA LYS A 159 12.08 5.55 6.16
C LYS A 159 11.84 6.22 4.80
N ILE A 160 10.81 5.80 4.07
CA ILE A 160 10.46 6.40 2.79
C ILE A 160 9.68 7.71 3.06
N PRO A 161 10.19 8.88 2.62
CA PRO A 161 9.52 10.15 2.88
C PRO A 161 8.29 10.30 1.99
N PHE A 162 7.17 10.72 2.57
CA PHE A 162 5.94 11.05 1.85
C PHE A 162 5.30 12.31 2.42
N ASN A 163 4.52 13.03 1.61
CA ASN A 163 3.85 14.28 1.99
C ASN A 163 2.32 14.20 1.93
N HIS A 164 1.78 13.42 1.00
CA HIS A 164 0.34 13.24 0.84
C HIS A 164 -0.04 11.78 0.71
N VAL A 165 -1.21 11.46 1.24
CA VAL A 165 -1.79 10.12 1.22
C VAL A 165 -3.24 10.26 0.82
N PHE A 166 -3.63 9.50 -0.19
CA PHE A 166 -4.96 9.50 -0.75
C PHE A 166 -5.47 8.07 -0.80
N SER A 167 -6.70 7.84 -0.38
CA SER A 167 -7.45 6.69 -0.85
C SER A 167 -8.03 6.96 -2.24
N SER A 168 -8.21 5.92 -3.05
CA SER A 168 -8.93 6.04 -4.32
C SER A 168 -10.32 6.64 -4.14
N ASP A 169 -10.97 6.32 -3.04
CA ASP A 169 -12.34 6.71 -2.75
C ASP A 169 -12.47 8.17 -2.35
N GLU A 170 -11.54 8.72 -1.57
CA GLU A 170 -11.48 10.16 -1.27
C GLU A 170 -11.32 10.98 -2.54
N VAL A 171 -10.42 10.58 -3.44
CA VAL A 171 -10.24 11.25 -4.72
C VAL A 171 -11.51 11.19 -5.56
N LEU A 172 -12.13 10.01 -5.65
CA LEU A 172 -13.37 9.84 -6.43
C LEU A 172 -14.55 10.58 -5.81
N ARG A 173 -14.66 10.68 -4.49
CA ARG A 173 -15.65 11.53 -3.81
C ARG A 173 -15.44 13.00 -4.15
N PHE A 174 -14.19 13.47 -4.13
CA PHE A 174 -13.87 14.84 -4.52
C PHE A 174 -14.29 15.15 -5.96
N VAL A 175 -13.97 14.23 -6.88
CA VAL A 175 -14.35 14.33 -8.30
C VAL A 175 -15.87 14.30 -8.46
N ALA A 176 -16.56 13.41 -7.74
CA ALA A 176 -18.01 13.32 -7.77
C ALA A 176 -18.70 14.61 -7.27
N ARG A 177 -18.08 15.31 -6.32
CA ARG A 177 -18.55 16.63 -5.86
C ARG A 177 -18.17 17.77 -6.81
N ASN A 178 -17.42 17.51 -7.87
CA ASN A 178 -16.98 18.47 -8.89
C ASN A 178 -16.35 19.75 -8.29
N ASN A 179 -15.63 19.61 -7.17
CA ASN A 179 -15.05 20.72 -6.42
C ASN A 179 -16.05 21.86 -6.08
N THR A 180 -17.32 21.52 -5.88
CA THR A 180 -18.38 22.46 -5.52
C THR A 180 -19.14 22.00 -4.28
N ASP A 181 -19.55 22.96 -3.46
CA ASP A 181 -20.37 22.74 -2.28
C ASP A 181 -21.88 22.69 -2.64
N ASP A 182 -22.24 22.86 -3.93
CA ASP A 182 -23.62 22.77 -4.44
C ASP A 182 -24.01 21.30 -4.75
N PRO A 183 -24.88 20.67 -3.94
CA PRO A 183 -25.25 19.27 -4.12
C PRO A 183 -26.00 18.97 -5.42
N SER A 184 -26.59 19.98 -6.08
CA SER A 184 -27.29 19.79 -7.35
C SER A 184 -26.36 19.47 -8.52
N LEU A 185 -25.07 19.75 -8.36
CA LEU A 185 -24.02 19.49 -9.35
C LEU A 185 -23.23 18.21 -9.07
N TRP A 186 -23.54 17.50 -7.98
CA TRP A 186 -22.82 16.28 -7.61
C TRP A 186 -23.23 15.08 -8.47
N ASP A 187 -22.27 14.21 -8.79
CA ASP A 187 -22.53 12.86 -9.28
C ASP A 187 -23.04 11.98 -8.13
N THR A 188 -24.34 12.11 -7.85
CA THR A 188 -25.01 11.37 -6.78
C THR A 188 -24.91 9.87 -6.96
N LYS A 189 -24.86 9.37 -8.19
CA LYS A 189 -24.74 7.94 -8.48
C LYS A 189 -23.37 7.42 -8.04
N LEU A 190 -22.29 8.11 -8.40
CA LEU A 190 -20.93 7.74 -7.99
C LEU A 190 -20.77 7.82 -6.46
N LEU A 191 -21.33 8.87 -5.83
CA LEU A 191 -21.31 8.99 -4.37
C LEU A 191 -22.03 7.81 -3.70
N THR A 192 -23.24 7.47 -4.15
CA THR A 192 -23.97 6.31 -3.61
C THR A 192 -23.22 5.00 -3.82
N GLU A 193 -22.58 4.80 -4.98
CA GLU A 193 -21.75 3.61 -5.23
C GLU A 193 -20.55 3.53 -4.26
N ILE A 194 -19.90 4.66 -3.96
CA ILE A 194 -18.81 4.73 -2.99
C ILE A 194 -19.31 4.40 -1.59
N GLU A 195 -20.39 5.05 -1.12
CA GLU A 195 -20.90 4.80 0.23
C GLU A 195 -21.36 3.34 0.41
N THR A 196 -22.05 2.77 -0.58
CA THR A 196 -22.50 1.36 -0.51
C THR A 196 -21.32 0.38 -0.49
N ARG A 197 -20.20 0.72 -1.14
CA ARG A 197 -18.99 -0.12 -1.16
C ARG A 197 -18.19 -0.07 0.14
N LEU A 198 -18.19 1.09 0.80
CA LEU A 198 -17.42 1.35 2.02
C LEU A 198 -18.23 1.18 3.31
N ASP A 199 -19.48 0.75 3.20
CA ASP A 199 -20.31 0.40 4.35
C ASP A 199 -19.81 -0.91 4.97
N PRO A 200 -19.23 -0.90 6.19
CA PRO A 200 -18.77 -2.11 6.85
C PRO A 200 -19.92 -2.99 7.36
N ASP A 201 -21.12 -2.42 7.51
CA ASP A 201 -22.31 -3.14 8.00
C ASP A 201 -23.13 -3.76 6.85
N SER A 202 -22.73 -3.50 5.60
CA SER A 202 -23.44 -3.97 4.41
C SER A 202 -22.51 -4.69 3.43
N ASN A 203 -22.94 -5.89 3.04
CA ASN A 203 -22.28 -6.67 2.00
C ASN A 203 -23.03 -6.57 0.65
N LEU A 204 -24.03 -5.68 0.53
CA LEU A 204 -24.87 -5.58 -0.68
C LEU A 204 -24.04 -5.31 -1.94
N TYR A 205 -23.07 -4.39 -1.84
CA TYR A 205 -22.19 -4.06 -2.96
C TYR A 205 -21.43 -5.30 -3.48
N TYR A 206 -20.89 -6.14 -2.60
CA TYR A 206 -20.08 -7.29 -3.02
C TYR A 206 -20.94 -8.50 -3.39
N GLN A 207 -22.11 -8.67 -2.77
CA GLN A 207 -23.11 -9.66 -3.18
C GLN A 207 -23.59 -9.43 -4.61
N ASP A 208 -23.85 -8.17 -4.99
CA ASP A 208 -24.28 -7.81 -6.35
C ASP A 208 -23.15 -7.99 -7.39
N LYS A 209 -21.90 -8.01 -6.93
CA LYS A 209 -20.69 -8.16 -7.77
C LYS A 209 -20.20 -9.62 -7.80
N GLN A 210 -21.11 -10.60 -7.65
CA GLN A 210 -20.85 -12.05 -7.58
C GLN A 210 -19.60 -12.50 -8.35
N GLY A 211 -18.62 -13.08 -7.63
CA GLY A 211 -17.45 -13.74 -8.20
C GLY A 211 -16.19 -12.88 -8.35
N MET A 212 -16.28 -11.56 -8.21
CA MET A 212 -15.16 -10.64 -8.44
C MET A 212 -14.30 -10.37 -7.19
N GLU A 213 -14.90 -10.52 -6.01
CA GLU A 213 -14.27 -10.22 -4.72
C GLU A 213 -14.86 -11.14 -3.65
N ARG A 214 -14.01 -11.82 -2.88
CA ARG A 214 -14.45 -12.85 -1.92
C ARG A 214 -14.61 -12.31 -0.50
N ARG A 215 -14.11 -11.09 -0.24
CA ARG A 215 -14.13 -10.44 1.07
C ARG A 215 -14.89 -9.12 0.93
N ASP A 216 -15.86 -8.92 1.81
CA ASP A 216 -16.51 -7.62 1.91
C ASP A 216 -15.56 -6.58 2.54
N TYR A 217 -16.07 -5.35 2.68
CA TYR A 217 -15.25 -4.25 3.17
C TYR A 217 -14.79 -4.46 4.61
N ALA A 218 -15.68 -4.93 5.50
CA ALA A 218 -15.36 -5.19 6.89
C ALA A 218 -14.29 -6.29 7.03
N ASP A 219 -14.42 -7.39 6.29
CA ASP A 219 -13.41 -8.45 6.26
C ASP A 219 -12.05 -7.94 5.77
N ARG A 220 -12.03 -7.01 4.80
CA ARG A 220 -10.79 -6.38 4.32
C ARG A 220 -10.16 -5.49 5.39
N LEU A 221 -10.95 -4.65 6.06
CA LEU A 221 -10.48 -3.82 7.17
C LEU A 221 -9.86 -4.68 8.28
N ILE A 222 -10.57 -5.73 8.73
CA ILE A 222 -10.08 -6.63 9.78
C ILE A 222 -8.76 -7.29 9.36
N HIS A 223 -8.65 -7.73 8.10
CA HIS A 223 -7.44 -8.39 7.63
C HIS A 223 -6.26 -7.42 7.50
N ASP A 224 -6.48 -6.20 7.01
CA ASP A 224 -5.43 -5.17 6.94
C ASP A 224 -5.00 -4.71 8.35
N ASP A 225 -5.92 -4.58 9.30
CA ASP A 225 -5.61 -4.26 10.70
C ASP A 225 -4.77 -5.36 11.37
N LEU A 226 -5.15 -6.62 11.19
CA LEU A 226 -4.41 -7.76 11.73
C LEU A 226 -2.99 -7.81 11.17
N TRP A 227 -2.83 -7.63 9.86
CA TRP A 227 -1.51 -7.63 9.24
C TRP A 227 -0.67 -6.43 9.71
N THR A 228 -1.29 -5.26 9.81
CA THR A 228 -0.63 -4.07 10.35
C THR A 228 -0.16 -4.30 11.78
N ARG A 229 -1.00 -4.92 12.61
CA ARG A 229 -0.64 -5.26 13.99
C ARG A 229 0.45 -6.33 14.07
N GLU A 230 0.45 -7.31 13.18
CA GLU A 230 1.54 -8.30 13.07
C GLU A 230 2.89 -7.61 12.84
N LEU A 231 2.95 -6.62 11.93
CA LEU A 231 4.18 -5.85 11.68
C LEU A 231 4.71 -5.15 12.94
N LEU A 232 3.79 -4.71 13.81
CA LEU A 232 4.12 -3.91 14.99
C LEU A 232 4.42 -4.76 16.24
N GLU A 233 3.75 -5.90 16.40
CA GLU A 233 3.99 -6.81 17.53
C GLU A 233 5.13 -7.79 17.27
N TYR A 234 5.34 -8.17 16.01
CA TYR A 234 6.32 -9.18 15.62
C TYR A 234 7.24 -8.64 14.51
N PRO A 235 8.20 -7.75 14.80
CA PRO A 235 9.13 -7.25 13.82
C PRO A 235 9.88 -8.35 13.04
N GLU A 236 10.09 -9.52 13.64
CA GLU A 236 10.67 -10.70 12.96
C GLU A 236 9.90 -11.16 11.71
N SER A 237 8.61 -10.84 11.59
CA SER A 237 7.79 -11.18 10.41
C SER A 237 8.28 -10.49 9.13
N TRP A 238 8.94 -9.34 9.26
CA TRP A 238 9.38 -8.54 8.12
C TRP A 238 10.86 -8.09 8.19
N LEU A 239 11.45 -7.96 9.39
CA LEU A 239 12.78 -7.40 9.59
C LEU A 239 13.86 -8.13 8.77
N GLY A 240 13.78 -9.45 8.67
CA GLY A 240 14.73 -10.22 7.87
C GLY A 240 14.73 -9.84 6.38
N ARG A 241 13.61 -9.30 5.87
CA ARG A 241 13.50 -8.86 4.47
C ARG A 241 14.28 -7.58 4.18
N VAL A 242 14.65 -6.82 5.20
CA VAL A 242 15.57 -5.67 5.08
C VAL A 242 16.93 -6.09 4.51
N ALA A 243 17.32 -7.37 4.65
CA ALA A 243 18.53 -7.91 4.01
C ALA A 243 18.55 -7.79 2.48
N ASP A 244 17.38 -7.69 1.84
CA ASP A 244 17.25 -7.61 0.37
C ASP A 244 17.44 -6.18 -0.16
N ILE A 245 17.54 -5.18 0.72
CA ILE A 245 17.87 -3.80 0.34
C ILE A 245 19.37 -3.73 0.02
N LYS A 246 19.70 -3.23 -1.17
CA LYS A 246 21.08 -3.20 -1.67
C LYS A 246 21.93 -2.12 -1.00
N ASN A 247 21.35 -0.95 -0.74
CA ASN A 247 22.02 0.17 -0.08
C ASN A 247 22.24 -0.13 1.41
N SER A 248 23.49 -0.14 1.87
CA SER A 248 23.85 -0.36 3.27
C SER A 248 23.38 0.76 4.19
N ASP A 249 23.39 2.00 3.73
CA ASP A 249 23.03 3.18 4.50
C ASP A 249 21.51 3.23 4.70
N MET A 250 20.73 2.95 3.65
CA MET A 250 19.27 2.81 3.79
C MET A 250 18.90 1.66 4.74
N ARG A 251 19.60 0.51 4.66
CA ARG A 251 19.41 -0.55 5.66
C ARG A 251 19.72 -0.05 7.07
N SER A 252 20.82 0.68 7.23
CA SER A 252 21.24 1.26 8.50
C SER A 252 20.16 2.18 9.08
N ASP A 253 19.61 3.08 8.28
CA ASP A 253 18.57 4.03 8.68
C ASP A 253 17.26 3.34 9.10
N ILE A 254 16.89 2.26 8.40
CA ILE A 254 15.73 1.42 8.75
C ILE A 254 15.99 0.71 10.09
N LEU A 255 17.20 0.20 10.33
CA LEU A 255 17.53 -0.43 11.61
C LEU A 255 17.52 0.58 12.77
N ASP A 256 17.98 1.81 12.54
CA ASP A 256 17.86 2.86 13.55
C ASP A 256 16.39 3.22 13.84
N GLN A 257 15.52 3.15 12.83
CA GLN A 257 14.07 3.29 13.01
C GLN A 257 13.49 2.16 13.87
N VAL A 258 13.92 0.93 13.62
CA VAL A 258 13.50 -0.25 14.39
C VAL A 258 13.93 -0.13 15.84
N GLU A 259 15.17 0.28 16.10
CA GLU A 259 15.70 0.45 17.47
C GLU A 259 14.96 1.56 18.24
N ARG A 260 14.52 2.63 17.57
CA ARG A 260 13.69 3.66 18.20
C ARG A 260 12.29 3.16 18.58
N LEU A 261 11.69 2.33 17.73
CA LEU A 261 10.34 1.81 17.94
C LEU A 261 10.33 0.66 18.97
N TRP A 262 11.36 -0.18 18.93
CA TRP A 262 11.57 -1.31 19.82
C TRP A 262 13.01 -1.28 20.36
N PRO A 263 13.26 -0.50 21.42
CA PRO A 263 14.59 -0.41 22.03
C PRO A 263 15.15 -1.79 22.39
N GLU A 264 16.42 -1.97 22.11
CA GLU A 264 17.22 -3.18 22.36
C GLU A 264 16.81 -4.42 21.55
N ILE A 265 15.78 -4.35 20.69
CA ILE A 265 15.27 -5.54 20.01
C ILE A 265 16.30 -6.18 19.09
N LEU A 266 17.11 -5.35 18.41
CA LEU A 266 18.11 -5.83 17.45
C LEU A 266 19.16 -6.69 18.14
N GLN A 267 19.70 -6.19 19.26
CA GLN A 267 20.72 -6.90 20.02
C GLN A 267 20.13 -8.05 20.84
N SER A 268 19.07 -7.80 21.61
CA SER A 268 18.53 -8.77 22.59
C SER A 268 17.86 -9.98 21.95
N LYS A 269 17.15 -9.78 20.82
CA LYS A 269 16.36 -10.82 20.16
C LYS A 269 17.08 -11.41 18.96
N PHE A 270 17.79 -10.57 18.19
CA PHE A 270 18.38 -10.97 16.91
C PHE A 270 19.91 -10.99 16.92
N GLY A 271 20.55 -10.60 18.02
CA GLY A 271 22.00 -10.57 18.15
C GLY A 271 22.69 -9.61 17.18
N ILE A 272 21.98 -8.61 16.65
CA ILE A 272 22.49 -7.58 15.76
C ILE A 272 23.02 -6.42 16.62
N SER A 273 24.33 -6.19 16.57
CA SER A 273 24.99 -5.08 17.26
C SER A 273 25.22 -3.93 16.28
N ARG A 274 24.58 -2.79 16.53
CA ARG A 274 24.78 -1.57 15.71
C ARG A 274 26.19 -0.99 15.85
N GLU A 275 26.89 -1.29 16.94
CA GLU A 275 28.24 -0.77 17.23
C GLU A 275 29.35 -1.72 16.75
N LEU A 276 29.13 -3.03 16.83
CA LEU A 276 30.18 -4.03 16.62
C LEU A 276 30.09 -4.74 15.27
N ASP A 277 28.90 -4.90 14.69
CA ASP A 277 28.74 -5.63 13.45
C ASP A 277 29.05 -4.76 12.22
N SER A 278 29.82 -5.31 11.29
CA SER A 278 29.99 -4.73 9.94
C SER A 278 28.69 -4.79 9.13
N PRO A 279 28.55 -3.96 8.07
CA PRO A 279 27.39 -4.01 7.18
C PRO A 279 27.08 -5.40 6.60
N GLU A 280 28.12 -6.18 6.29
CA GLU A 280 28.01 -7.55 5.79
C GLU A 280 27.51 -8.53 6.86
N GLU A 281 28.01 -8.40 8.09
CA GLU A 281 27.54 -9.21 9.23
C GLU A 281 26.08 -8.93 9.56
N ILE A 282 25.68 -7.65 9.55
CA ILE A 282 24.28 -7.24 9.72
C ILE A 282 23.40 -7.87 8.63
N GLN A 283 23.81 -7.75 7.36
CA GLN A 283 23.07 -8.35 6.25
C GLN A 283 22.95 -9.87 6.39
N ALA A 284 24.02 -10.55 6.84
CA ALA A 284 24.01 -11.99 7.08
C ALA A 284 23.04 -12.37 8.21
N LYS A 285 23.03 -11.62 9.33
CA LYS A 285 22.11 -11.84 10.46
C LYS A 285 20.65 -11.59 10.05
N LEU A 286 20.35 -10.50 9.35
CA LEU A 286 19.02 -10.25 8.78
C LEU A 286 18.57 -11.38 7.84
N SER A 287 19.49 -11.87 7.00
CA SER A 287 19.23 -13.01 6.11
C SER A 287 18.91 -14.30 6.87
N GLN A 288 19.45 -14.48 8.08
CA GLN A 288 19.10 -15.62 8.93
C GLN A 288 17.69 -15.49 9.51
N ILE A 289 17.29 -14.28 9.94
CA ILE A 289 15.90 -14.00 10.38
C ILE A 289 14.92 -14.35 9.25
N LYS A 290 15.21 -13.91 8.03
CA LYS A 290 14.38 -14.20 6.84
C LYS A 290 14.21 -15.69 6.55
N LYS A 291 15.23 -16.52 6.85
CA LYS A 291 15.18 -17.98 6.65
C LYS A 291 14.36 -18.71 7.70
N ASN A 292 14.17 -18.10 8.87
CA ASN A 292 13.41 -18.65 9.99
C ASN A 292 12.22 -17.75 10.33
N PRO A 293 11.28 -17.52 9.40
CA PRO A 293 10.11 -16.70 9.68
C PRO A 293 9.23 -17.36 10.74
N LEU A 294 8.39 -16.56 11.40
CA LEU A 294 7.29 -17.07 12.22
C LEU A 294 6.50 -18.11 11.43
N SER A 295 6.16 -19.22 12.09
CA SER A 295 5.40 -20.28 11.42
C SER A 295 4.02 -19.77 11.01
N GLN A 296 3.54 -20.20 9.85
CA GLN A 296 2.18 -19.84 9.40
C GLN A 296 1.11 -20.26 10.40
N GLU A 297 1.30 -21.39 11.09
CA GLU A 297 0.39 -21.84 12.15
C GLU A 297 0.35 -20.87 13.33
N THR A 298 1.52 -20.38 13.77
CA THR A 298 1.61 -19.36 14.83
C THR A 298 0.88 -18.07 14.42
N ILE A 299 1.10 -17.61 13.19
CA ILE A 299 0.44 -16.40 12.67
C ILE A 299 -1.07 -16.59 12.60
N GLN A 300 -1.55 -17.73 12.10
CA GLN A 300 -2.99 -18.01 11.98
C GLN A 300 -3.68 -18.13 13.35
N GLU A 301 -3.05 -18.80 14.31
CA GLU A 301 -3.61 -18.91 15.66
C GLU A 301 -3.63 -17.54 16.37
N TRP A 302 -2.57 -16.73 16.21
CA TRP A 302 -2.56 -15.36 16.71
C TRP A 302 -3.66 -14.51 16.06
N ILE A 303 -3.82 -14.56 14.74
CA ILE A 303 -4.88 -13.86 13.99
C ILE A 303 -6.24 -14.20 14.58
N LYS A 304 -6.51 -15.49 14.81
CA LYS A 304 -7.79 -15.96 15.35
C LYS A 304 -8.10 -15.39 16.73
N GLN A 305 -7.09 -15.27 17.58
CA GLN A 305 -7.23 -14.75 18.95
C GLN A 305 -7.37 -13.22 19.00
N ASN A 306 -6.94 -12.52 17.94
CA ASN A 306 -6.78 -11.06 17.95
C ASN A 306 -7.71 -10.30 17.01
N LYS A 307 -8.67 -10.97 16.36
CA LYS A 307 -9.58 -10.36 15.36
C LYS A 307 -10.32 -9.10 15.81
N THR A 308 -10.53 -8.90 17.12
CA THR A 308 -11.32 -7.79 17.67
C THR A 308 -10.50 -6.81 18.51
N VAL A 309 -9.18 -6.96 18.52
CA VAL A 309 -8.29 -6.19 19.38
C VAL A 309 -7.52 -5.18 18.53
N GLY A 310 -7.63 -3.89 18.88
CA GLY A 310 -6.97 -2.78 18.18
C GLY A 310 -5.44 -2.78 18.27
N TRP A 311 -4.80 -1.73 17.75
CA TRP A 311 -3.34 -1.66 17.63
C TRP A 311 -2.62 -1.56 18.99
N PRO A 312 -1.33 -1.95 19.08
CA PRO A 312 -0.55 -1.82 20.31
C PRO A 312 -0.28 -0.35 20.64
N LYS A 313 -1.01 0.19 21.62
CA LYS A 313 -1.01 1.63 21.95
C LYS A 313 0.37 2.25 22.18
N GLU A 314 1.31 1.48 22.73
CA GLU A 314 2.66 1.97 23.01
C GLU A 314 3.49 2.17 21.73
N VAL A 315 3.39 1.23 20.79
CA VAL A 315 4.08 1.33 19.48
C VAL A 315 3.42 2.40 18.62
N GLU A 316 2.08 2.47 18.65
CA GLU A 316 1.32 3.53 17.98
C GLU A 316 1.71 4.92 18.49
N ALA A 317 1.82 5.11 19.81
CA ALA A 317 2.27 6.37 20.38
C ALA A 317 3.68 6.76 19.90
N ARG A 318 4.62 5.80 19.83
CA ARG A 318 5.97 6.04 19.29
C ARG A 318 5.95 6.39 17.80
N LEU A 319 5.15 5.69 17.00
CA LEU A 319 4.95 6.01 15.58
C LEU A 319 4.43 7.44 15.38
N LEU A 320 3.46 7.87 16.19
CA LEU A 320 2.91 9.23 16.15
C LEU A 320 3.98 10.27 16.51
N THR A 321 4.81 10.04 17.53
CA THR A 321 5.90 10.97 17.88
C THR A 321 6.92 11.14 16.75
N LEU A 322 7.17 10.10 15.95
CA LEU A 322 8.09 10.15 14.81
C LEU A 322 7.55 10.96 13.62
N VAL A 323 6.23 11.15 13.55
CA VAL A 323 5.60 12.01 12.54
C VAL A 323 5.73 13.48 12.92
N GLU A 324 5.66 13.80 14.22
CA GLU A 324 5.77 15.18 14.74
C GLU A 324 7.19 15.75 14.68
N GLU A 325 8.21 14.90 14.58
CA GLU A 325 9.63 15.29 14.45
C GLU A 325 10.08 15.65 13.01
N ARG A 326 9.18 15.57 12.01
CA ARG A 326 9.47 15.82 10.57
C ARG A 326 9.09 17.22 10.10
#